data_AF-A0A3R6EJW8-F1
#
_entry.id   AF-A0A3R6EJW8-F1
#
_cell.length_a   1.000
_cell.length_b   1.000
_cell.length_c   1.000
_cell.angle_alpha   90.00
_cell.angle_beta   90.00
_cell.angle_gamma   90.00
#
_symmetry.space_group_name_H-M   'P 1'
#
loop_
_entity.id
_entity.type
_entity.pdbx_description
1 polymer ?
#
loop_
_entity_poly.entity_id
_entity_poly.type
_entity_poly.pdbx_seq_one_letter_code
_entity_poly.pdbx_strand_id
1 'polypeptide(L)' 'MEKRLTKEEFLKDLWHPNTEEPDKSKSDIITLGFDNDAYIQFKESILWKEESWRHSISRCQIIKWAYLSDILPKQEGGEQ' A
#
# COMPACT_ATOMS: atom_id res chain seq x y z
N MET A 1 -8.50 -11.27 -26.80
CA MET A 1 -7.04 -11.15 -26.66
C MET A 1 -6.77 -10.58 -25.28
N GLU A 2 -6.14 -11.33 -24.40
CA GLU A 2 -5.72 -10.81 -23.09
C GLU A 2 -4.51 -9.90 -23.31
N LYS A 3 -4.61 -8.63 -22.90
CA LYS A 3 -3.48 -7.71 -22.91
C LYS A 3 -2.55 -8.10 -21.77
N ARG A 4 -1.33 -8.56 -22.10
CA ARG A 4 -0.25 -8.69 -21.10
C ARG A 4 0.26 -7.29 -20.79
N LEU A 5 0.11 -6.85 -19.54
CA LEU A 5 0.66 -5.59 -19.06
C LEU A 5 2.18 -5.70 -18.98
N THR A 6 2.89 -4.62 -19.31
CA THR A 6 4.29 -4.50 -18.92
C THR A 6 4.39 -4.37 -17.40
N LYS A 7 5.56 -4.68 -16.82
CA LYS A 7 5.78 -4.53 -15.37
C LYS A 7 5.46 -3.10 -14.89
N GLU A 8 5.76 -2.09 -15.70
CA GLU A 8 5.52 -0.69 -15.38
C GLU A 8 4.04 -0.31 -15.45
N GLU A 9 3.29 -0.85 -16.41
CA GLU A 9 1.84 -0.67 -16.48
C GLU A 9 1.16 -1.35 -15.27
N PHE A 10 1.54 -2.59 -14.94
CA PHE A 10 1.00 -3.31 -13.80
C PHE A 10 1.21 -2.56 -12.48
N LEU A 11 2.43 -2.07 -12.23
CA LEU A 11 2.75 -1.36 -10.98
C LEU A 11 2.04 0.01 -10.87
N LYS A 12 1.67 0.65 -11.98
CA LYS A 12 0.91 1.91 -11.95
C LYS A 12 -0.51 1.69 -11.46
N ASP A 13 -1.13 0.59 -11.84
CA ASP A 13 -2.52 0.27 -11.49
C ASP A 13 -2.68 -0.19 -10.03
N LEU A 14 -1.59 -0.47 -9.31
CA LEU A 14 -1.62 -0.88 -7.90
C LEU A 14 -1.74 0.29 -6.90
N TRP A 15 -1.46 1.52 -7.34
CA TRP A 15 -1.47 2.67 -6.43
C TRP A 15 -2.84 3.32 -6.33
N HIS A 16 -3.35 3.40 -5.11
CA HIS A 16 -4.54 4.13 -4.73
C HIS A 16 -4.19 5.57 -4.34
N PRO A 17 -5.04 6.57 -4.67
CA PRO A 17 -4.87 7.94 -4.20
C PRO A 17 -5.12 8.03 -2.70
N ASN A 18 -4.56 9.05 -2.03
CA ASN A 18 -4.79 9.28 -0.60
C ASN A 18 -6.25 9.63 -0.25
N THR A 19 -7.09 9.97 -1.23
CA THR A 19 -8.52 10.19 -1.04
C THR A 19 -9.28 8.90 -0.76
N GLU A 20 -8.68 7.74 -1.06
CA GLU A 20 -9.21 6.42 -0.72
C GLU A 20 -8.55 5.93 0.58
N GLU A 21 -9.37 5.53 1.55
CA GLU A 21 -8.87 4.93 2.79
C GLU A 21 -8.63 3.42 2.59
N PRO A 22 -7.43 2.90 2.92
CA PRO A 22 -7.17 1.47 2.88
C PRO A 22 -8.00 0.73 3.93
N ASP A 23 -8.37 -0.51 3.63
CA ASP A 23 -8.83 -1.43 4.67
C ASP A 23 -7.63 -1.86 5.52
N LYS A 24 -7.51 -1.23 6.69
CA LYS A 24 -6.41 -1.43 7.63
C LYS A 24 -6.35 -2.84 8.20
N SER A 25 -7.41 -3.64 8.09
CA SER A 25 -7.47 -5.02 8.56
C SER A 25 -6.96 -6.02 7.53
N LYS A 26 -7.01 -5.66 6.24
CA LYS A 26 -6.75 -6.57 5.11
C LYS A 26 -5.28 -6.95 4.98
N SER A 27 -4.37 -5.98 4.99
CA SER A 27 -2.94 -6.20 4.75
C SER A 27 -2.12 -5.00 5.18
N ASP A 28 -0.81 -5.19 5.25
CA ASP A 28 0.14 -4.08 5.32
C ASP A 28 0.06 -3.25 4.05
N ILE A 29 0.35 -1.96 4.17
CA ILE A 29 0.41 -1.06 3.02
C ILE A 29 1.78 -0.41 2.91
N ILE A 30 2.16 -0.06 1.69
CA ILE A 30 3.22 0.89 1.42
C ILE A 30 2.57 2.23 1.05
N THR A 31 3.13 3.31 1.59
CA THR A 31 2.70 4.69 1.35
C THR A 31 3.83 5.43 0.67
N LEU A 32 3.50 6.30 -0.29
CA LEU A 32 4.43 7.27 -0.86
C LEU A 32 4.02 8.66 -0.39
N GLY A 33 4.97 9.43 0.15
CA GLY A 33 4.79 10.82 0.52
C GLY A 33 5.23 11.79 -0.58
N PHE A 34 5.09 13.09 -0.30
CA PHE A 34 5.37 14.17 -1.24
C PHE A 34 6.86 14.23 -1.66
N ASP A 35 7.78 13.88 -0.76
CA ASP A 35 9.23 13.92 -0.99
C ASP A 35 9.77 12.61 -1.60
N ASN A 36 8.89 11.79 -2.18
CA ASN A 36 9.17 10.42 -2.65
C ASN A 36 9.71 9.48 -1.55
N ASP A 37 9.44 9.83 -0.30
CA ASP A 37 9.61 8.98 0.85
C ASP A 37 8.59 7.83 0.82
N ALA A 38 9.06 6.63 1.14
CA ALA A 38 8.22 5.45 1.18
C ALA A 38 8.22 4.85 2.59
N TYR A 39 7.03 4.62 3.14
CA TYR A 39 6.86 3.99 4.45
C TYR A 39 5.93 2.79 4.37
N ILE A 40 6.30 1.73 5.09
CA ILE A 40 5.42 0.59 5.32
C ILE A 40 4.62 0.84 6.59
N GLN A 41 3.30 0.68 6.50
CA GLN A 41 2.40 0.68 7.65
C GLN A 41 1.96 -0.75 7.91
N PHE A 42 2.40 -1.31 9.03
CA PHE A 42 2.04 -2.65 9.44
C PHE A 42 0.62 -2.67 10.03
N LYS A 43 -0.20 -3.63 9.61
CA LYS A 43 -1.57 -3.78 10.10
C LYS A 43 -1.60 -4.00 11.61
N GLU A 44 -0.56 -4.58 12.22
CA GLU A 44 -0.44 -4.80 13.66
C GLU A 44 -0.05 -3.53 14.45
N SER A 45 0.40 -2.46 13.78
CA SER A 45 0.82 -1.22 14.44
C SER A 45 -0.36 -0.56 15.17
N ILE A 46 -0.21 -0.33 16.48
CA ILE A 46 -1.22 0.36 17.30
C ILE A 46 -1.49 1.76 16.76
N LEU A 47 -0.43 2.51 16.41
CA LEU A 47 -0.58 3.84 15.84
C LEU A 47 -1.39 3.80 14.54
N TRP A 48 -1.12 2.83 13.67
CA TRP A 48 -1.83 2.70 12.41
C TRP A 48 -3.31 2.33 12.59
N LYS A 49 -3.62 1.44 13.53
CA LYS A 49 -4.99 1.00 13.84
C LYS A 49 -5.83 2.13 14.41
N GLU A 50 -5.28 2.88 15.36
CA GLU A 50 -6.04 3.88 16.13
C GLU A 50 -6.08 5.25 15.44
N GLU A 51 -5.08 5.59 14.63
CA GLU A 51 -5.03 6.86 13.91
C GLU A 51 -6.05 6.87 12.76
N SER A 52 -6.88 7.91 12.66
CA SER A 52 -7.74 8.07 11.47
C SER A 52 -6.88 8.28 10.21
N TRP A 53 -7.32 7.78 9.06
CA TRP A 53 -6.56 7.95 7.81
C TRP A 53 -6.19 9.40 7.47
N ARG A 54 -7.10 10.36 7.70
CA ARG A 54 -6.82 11.79 7.50
C ARG A 54 -5.61 12.29 8.31
N HIS A 55 -5.44 11.82 9.55
CA HIS A 55 -4.29 12.17 10.37
C HIS A 55 -3.01 11.51 9.84
N SER A 56 -3.09 10.24 9.40
CA SER A 56 -1.96 9.56 8.77
C SER A 56 -1.48 10.27 7.50
N ILE A 57 -2.41 10.72 6.64
CA ILE A 57 -2.09 11.53 5.46
C ILE A 57 -1.33 12.79 5.86
N SER A 58 -1.80 13.52 6.87
CA SER A 58 -1.15 14.77 7.29
C SER A 58 0.23 14.53 7.92
N ARG A 59 0.39 13.47 8.70
CA ARG A 59 1.63 13.17 9.44
C ARG A 59 2.73 12.64 8.53
N CYS A 60 2.38 11.74 7.62
CA CYS A 60 3.31 11.09 6.69
C CYS A 60 3.28 11.72 5.28
N GLN A 61 2.57 12.83 5.10
CA GLN A 61 2.41 13.53 3.81
C GLN A 61 2.00 12.61 2.66
N ILE A 62 1.15 11.61 2.95
CA ILE A 62 0.83 10.52 2.02
C ILE A 62 0.11 11.07 0.79
N ILE A 63 0.61 10.76 -0.40
CA ILE A 63 -0.03 11.11 -1.68
C ILE A 63 -0.68 9.89 -2.35
N LYS A 64 -0.14 8.70 -2.13
CA LYS A 64 -0.70 7.43 -2.64
C LYS A 64 -0.27 6.25 -1.78
N TRP A 65 -0.99 5.15 -1.87
CA TRP A 65 -0.70 3.92 -1.15
C TRP A 65 -1.02 2.68 -1.99
N ALA A 66 -0.49 1.53 -1.61
CA ALA A 66 -0.79 0.25 -2.24
C ALA A 66 -0.71 -0.87 -1.20
N TYR A 67 -1.50 -1.93 -1.36
CA TYR A 67 -1.37 -3.12 -0.52
C TYR A 67 -0.04 -3.81 -0.80
N LEU A 68 0.72 -4.10 0.25
CA LEU A 68 2.00 -4.78 0.11
C LEU A 68 1.83 -6.19 -0.49
N SER A 69 0.71 -6.85 -0.17
CA SER A 69 0.34 -8.16 -0.73
C SER A 69 0.05 -8.17 -2.24
N ASP A 70 -0.27 -7.01 -2.82
CA ASP A 70 -0.55 -6.90 -4.26
C ASP A 70 0.75 -6.62 -5.05
N ILE A 71 1.78 -6.10 -4.37
CA ILE A 71 3.11 -5.82 -4.92
C ILE A 71 4.02 -7.04 -4.80
N LEU A 72 4.04 -7.65 -3.61
CA LEU A 72 4.91 -8.79 -3.35
C LEU A 72 4.36 -10.03 -4.04
N PRO A 73 5.23 -10.85 -4.66
CA PRO A 73 4.79 -12.12 -5.23
C PRO A 73 4.14 -12.95 -4.12
N LYS A 74 2.97 -13.51 -4.43
CA LYS A 74 2.37 -14.53 -3.58
C LYS A 74 3.39 -15.65 -3.48
N GLN A 75 3.78 -16.04 -2.27
CA GLN A 75 4.67 -17.17 -2.10
C GLN A 75 4.00 -18.42 -2.66
N GLU A 76 4.47 -18.90 -3.80
CA GLU A 76 4.16 -20.24 -4.30
C GLU A 76 5.01 -21.22 -3.50
N GLY A 77 4.46 -21.79 -2.42
CA GLY A 77 5.04 -22.93 -1.70
C GLY A 77 6.36 -22.69 -0.98
N GLY A 78 6.28 -22.31 0.30
CA GLY A 78 7.36 -22.55 1.27
C GLY A 78 6.83 -23.50 2.34
N GLU A 79 7.22 -24.77 2.26
CA GLU A 79 6.98 -25.78 3.30
C GLU A 79 7.57 -25.30 4.63
N GLN A 80 6.85 -25.53 5.74
CA GLN A 80 7.41 -25.57 7.09
C GLN A 80 7.70 -27.02 7.47
#